data_AF-A0A4Q7P519-F1
#
_entry.id   AF-A0A4Q7P519-F1
#
_cell.length_a   1.000
_cell.length_b   1.000
_cell.length_c   1.000
_cell.angle_alpha   90.00
_cell.angle_beta   90.00
_cell.angle_gamma   90.00
#
_symmetry.space_group_name_H-M   'P 1'
#
loop_
_entity.id
_entity.type
_entity.pdbx_description
1 polymer ?
#
loop_
_entity_poly.entity_id
_entity_poly.type
_entity_poly.pdbx_seq_one_letter_code
_entity_poly.pdbx_strand_id
1 'polypeptide(L)'
;MKTEEVSKTKEVTQKIQLVKGEFTPSEAAHIVTNLIDEKINFHKLQRLQVWEGDHKRETNQLDNRIEELEKEKTIAKEYIKSLRASGKNLTINGTLEISAVK
;
A
#
# COMPACT_ATOMS: atom_id res chain seq x y z
N MET A 1 -25.88 43.74 -12.85
CA MET A 1 -25.73 43.01 -11.58
C MET A 1 -26.51 41.71 -11.65
N LYS A 2 -25.82 40.56 -11.69
CA LYS A 2 -26.20 39.34 -10.94
C LYS A 2 -25.07 38.32 -11.07
N THR A 3 -24.42 38.09 -9.94
CA THR A 3 -23.45 37.04 -9.67
C THR A 3 -24.16 35.74 -9.30
N GLU A 4 -23.36 34.66 -9.34
CA GLU A 4 -23.55 33.32 -8.74
C GLU A 4 -24.48 32.38 -9.53
N GLU A 5 -24.12 31.11 -9.80
CA GLU A 5 -23.45 30.15 -8.92
C GLU A 5 -22.46 29.24 -9.68
N VAL A 6 -21.21 29.17 -9.19
CA VAL A 6 -20.23 28.13 -9.53
C VAL A 6 -20.27 27.12 -8.39
N SER A 7 -20.84 25.93 -8.62
CA SER A 7 -20.68 24.79 -7.72
C SER A 7 -20.57 23.47 -8.49
N LYS A 8 -19.41 23.24 -9.12
CA LYS A 8 -18.95 21.89 -9.41
C LYS A 8 -17.68 21.67 -8.62
N THR A 9 -17.83 21.18 -7.39
CA THR A 9 -16.76 20.50 -6.64
C THR A 9 -16.30 19.32 -7.48
N LYS A 10 -15.28 19.53 -8.31
CA LYS A 10 -14.55 18.44 -8.97
C LYS A 10 -13.71 17.76 -7.90
N GLU A 11 -14.15 16.60 -7.44
CA GLU A 11 -13.33 15.70 -6.64
C GLU A 11 -12.08 15.37 -7.46
N VAL A 12 -10.93 15.88 -7.04
CA VAL A 12 -9.66 15.66 -7.73
C VAL A 12 -9.26 14.22 -7.48
N THR A 13 -9.53 13.35 -8.45
CA THR A 13 -9.04 11.98 -8.49
C THR A 13 -7.67 11.98 -9.17
N GLN A 14 -6.61 11.73 -8.40
CA GLN A 14 -5.25 11.65 -8.95
C GLN A 14 -4.83 10.18 -9.03
N LYS A 15 -4.58 9.72 -10.26
CA LYS A 15 -4.06 8.38 -10.54
C LYS A 15 -2.55 8.47 -10.69
N ILE A 16 -1.83 7.83 -9.77
CA ILE A 16 -0.37 7.75 -9.81
C ILE A 16 -0.01 6.31 -10.16
N GLN A 17 0.67 6.14 -11.29
CA GLN A 17 1.19 4.85 -11.69
C GLN A 17 2.51 4.61 -10.96
N LEU A 18 2.47 3.81 -9.90
CA LEU A 18 3.59 3.57 -9.00
C LEU A 18 4.62 2.61 -9.62
N VAL A 19 4.14 1.63 -10.38
CA VAL A 19 4.97 0.61 -11.03
C VAL A 19 4.39 0.30 -12.42
N LYS A 20 5.23 0.38 -13.46
CA LYS A 20 4.89 -0.01 -14.84
C LYS A 20 6.11 -0.59 -15.53
N GLY A 21 6.06 -1.86 -15.89
CA GLY A 21 7.13 -2.48 -16.67
C GLY A 21 7.18 -3.99 -16.55
N GLU A 22 8.09 -4.57 -17.31
CA GLU A 22 8.57 -5.93 -17.11
C GLU A 22 9.72 -5.93 -16.12
N PHE A 23 9.62 -6.76 -15.10
CA PHE A 23 10.61 -6.91 -14.05
C PHE A 23 11.07 -8.36 -14.01
N THR A 24 12.34 -8.54 -13.67
CA THR A 24 12.82 -9.87 -13.29
C THR A 24 12.10 -10.31 -12.00
N PRO A 25 11.96 -11.63 -11.75
CA PRO A 25 11.39 -12.11 -10.50
C PRO A 25 12.07 -11.54 -9.23
N SER A 26 13.37 -11.24 -9.30
CA SER A 26 14.10 -10.62 -8.19
C SER A 26 13.69 -9.17 -7.96
N GLU A 27 13.59 -8.36 -9.03
CA GLU A 27 13.15 -6.96 -8.95
C GLU A 27 11.69 -6.85 -8.53
N ALA A 28 10.83 -7.72 -9.10
CA ALA A 28 9.44 -7.85 -8.73
C ALA A 28 9.28 -8.15 -7.23
N ALA A 29 10.05 -9.12 -6.71
CA ALA A 29 10.05 -9.45 -5.28
C ALA A 29 10.49 -8.26 -4.44
N HIS A 30 11.52 -7.54 -4.86
CA HIS A 30 12.05 -6.39 -4.14
C HIS A 30 11.02 -5.25 -4.08
N ILE A 31 10.41 -4.88 -5.20
CA ILE A 31 9.40 -3.81 -5.28
C ILE A 31 8.18 -4.16 -4.42
N VAL A 32 7.61 -5.35 -4.60
CA VAL A 32 6.40 -5.77 -3.85
C VAL A 32 6.70 -5.88 -2.35
N THR A 33 7.85 -6.45 -1.98
CA THR A 33 8.24 -6.57 -0.57
C THR A 33 8.41 -5.18 0.06
N ASN A 34 9.07 -4.25 -0.61
CA ASN A 34 9.29 -2.90 -0.07
C ASN A 34 7.98 -2.13 0.08
N LEU A 35 7.03 -2.26 -0.85
CA LEU A 35 5.72 -1.62 -0.72
C LEU A 35 4.92 -2.15 0.48
N ILE A 36 4.96 -3.48 0.71
CA ILE A 36 4.30 -4.08 1.87
C ILE A 36 5.02 -3.67 3.16
N ASP A 37 6.35 -3.63 3.17
CA ASP A 37 7.14 -3.20 4.32
C ASP A 37 6.88 -1.74 4.69
N GLU A 38 6.74 -0.85 3.71
CA GLU A 38 6.40 0.55 3.96
C GLU A 38 5.01 0.67 4.62
N LYS A 39 4.05 -0.13 4.15
CA LYS A 39 2.72 -0.20 4.75
C LYS A 39 2.77 -0.75 6.18
N ILE A 40 3.57 -1.77 6.45
CA ILE A 40 3.77 -2.32 7.81
C ILE A 40 4.41 -1.26 8.71
N ASN A 41 5.43 -0.55 8.23
CA ASN A 41 6.12 0.50 8.97
C ASN A 41 5.18 1.65 9.33
N PHE A 42 4.31 2.06 8.41
CA PHE A 42 3.28 3.06 8.69
C PHE A 42 2.38 2.64 9.87
N HIS A 43 1.90 1.40 9.89
CA HIS A 43 1.05 0.90 10.98
C HIS A 43 1.83 0.76 12.30
N LYS A 44 3.11 0.35 12.26
CA LYS A 44 4.00 0.32 13.44
C LYS A 44 4.21 1.72 14.01
N LEU A 45 4.38 2.73 13.16
CA LEU A 45 4.52 4.13 13.57
C LEU A 45 3.22 4.66 14.18
N GLN A 46 2.06 4.36 13.57
CA GLN A 46 0.77 4.70 14.16
C GLN A 46 0.59 4.06 15.54
N ARG A 47 1.01 2.80 15.70
CA ARG A 47 0.99 2.11 16.99
C ARG A 47 1.82 2.84 18.04
N LEU A 48 3.04 3.25 17.69
CA LEU A 48 3.92 4.03 18.56
C LEU A 48 3.29 5.36 18.97
N GLN A 49 2.73 6.11 18.03
CA GLN A 49 2.05 7.38 18.32
C GLN A 49 0.87 7.21 19.29
N VAL A 50 0.07 6.15 19.10
CA VAL A 50 -1.05 5.84 19.99
C VAL A 50 -0.56 5.47 21.39
N TRP A 51 0.51 4.68 21.46
CA TRP A 51 1.09 4.24 22.73
C TRP A 51 1.71 5.40 23.52
N GLU A 52 2.44 6.30 22.84
CA GLU A 52 3.01 7.51 23.48
C GLU A 52 1.91 8.40 24.08
N GLY A 53 0.77 8.54 23.40
CA GLY A 53 -0.37 9.33 23.90
C GLY A 53 -1.14 8.68 25.04
N ASP A 54 -1.27 7.35 25.04
CA ASP A 54 -1.96 6.60 26.09
C ASP A 54 -1.42 5.17 26.18
N HIS A 55 -0.59 4.92 27.21
CA HIS A 55 0.10 3.65 27.40
C HIS A 55 -0.84 2.50 27.80
N LYS A 56 -2.12 2.78 28.09
CA LYS A 56 -3.14 1.78 28.42
C LYS A 56 -4.05 1.44 27.23
N ARG A 57 -3.87 2.10 26.10
CA ARG A 57 -4.76 1.94 24.95
C ARG A 57 -4.42 0.63 24.22
N GLU A 58 -5.41 -0.24 24.07
CA GLU A 58 -5.24 -1.49 23.34
C GLU A 58 -5.00 -1.21 21.85
N THR A 59 -3.84 -1.63 21.34
CA THR A 59 -3.47 -1.51 19.93
C THR A 59 -3.77 -2.77 19.12
N ASN A 60 -4.54 -3.71 19.69
CA ASN A 60 -4.80 -5.04 19.13
C ASN A 60 -5.29 -4.98 17.67
N GLN A 61 -6.03 -3.94 17.27
CA GLN A 61 -6.45 -3.77 15.88
C GLN A 61 -5.30 -3.47 14.91
N LEU A 62 -4.30 -2.68 15.34
CA LEU A 62 -3.10 -2.38 14.55
C LEU A 62 -2.19 -3.60 14.47
N ASP A 63 -2.08 -4.37 15.56
CA ASP A 63 -1.27 -5.57 15.62
C ASP A 63 -1.82 -6.68 14.71
N ASN A 64 -3.15 -6.90 14.72
CA ASN A 64 -3.80 -7.83 13.78
C ASN A 64 -3.56 -7.43 12.32
N ARG A 65 -3.61 -6.12 12.02
CA ARG A 65 -3.36 -5.59 10.67
C ARG A 65 -1.92 -5.84 10.22
N ILE A 66 -0.96 -5.70 11.13
CA ILE A 66 0.45 -5.98 10.85
C ILE A 66 0.64 -7.48 10.56
N GLU A 67 0.03 -8.37 11.33
CA GLU A 67 0.08 -9.81 11.05
C GLU A 67 -0.55 -10.18 9.69
N GLU A 68 -1.68 -9.60 9.34
CA GLU A 68 -2.31 -9.79 8.02
C GLU A 68 -1.35 -9.40 6.89
N LEU A 69 -0.68 -8.24 7.02
CA LEU A 69 0.28 -7.76 6.03
C LEU A 69 1.55 -8.62 5.96
N GLU A 70 2.02 -9.18 7.08
CA GLU A 70 3.14 -10.11 7.09
C GLU A 70 2.79 -11.46 6.42
N LYS A 71 1.56 -11.93 6.59
CA LYS A 71 1.04 -13.09 5.85
C LYS A 71 0.95 -12.80 4.36
N GLU A 72 0.40 -11.65 3.95
CA GLU A 72 0.35 -11.22 2.54
C GLU A 72 1.77 -11.11 1.93
N LYS A 73 2.74 -10.57 2.68
CA LYS A 73 4.15 -10.53 2.25
C LYS A 73 4.72 -11.92 1.98
N THR A 74 4.37 -12.89 2.82
CA THR A 74 4.84 -14.27 2.66
C THR A 74 4.23 -14.92 1.43
N ILE A 75 2.92 -14.76 1.23
CA ILE A 75 2.20 -15.26 0.05
C ILE A 75 2.77 -14.63 -1.24
N ALA A 76 3.00 -13.32 -1.25
CA ALA A 76 3.57 -12.62 -2.40
C ALA A 76 4.99 -13.13 -2.72
N LYS A 77 5.83 -13.38 -1.71
CA LYS A 77 7.15 -13.96 -1.89
C LYS A 77 7.10 -15.37 -2.45
N GLU A 78 6.21 -16.22 -1.94
CA GLU A 78 6.03 -17.58 -2.45
C GLU A 78 5.54 -17.60 -3.89
N TYR A 79 4.58 -16.73 -4.22
CA TYR A 79 4.09 -16.55 -5.57
C TYR A 79 5.23 -16.17 -6.53
N ILE A 80 6.01 -15.14 -6.19
CA ILE A 80 7.14 -14.70 -7.02
C ILE A 80 8.24 -15.77 -7.10
N LYS A 81 8.48 -16.54 -6.03
CA LYS A 81 9.42 -17.67 -6.02
C LYS A 81 8.97 -18.78 -6.97
N SER A 82 7.68 -19.11 -7.00
CA SER A 82 7.13 -20.10 -7.94
C SER A 82 7.28 -19.65 -9.40
N LEU A 83 7.12 -18.36 -9.68
CA LEU A 83 7.29 -17.78 -11.01
C LEU A 83 8.76 -17.76 -11.44
N ARG A 84 9.67 -17.55 -10.48
CA ARG A 84 11.11 -17.69 -10.71
C ARG A 84 11.49 -19.11 -11.13
N ALA A 85 10.85 -20.14 -10.55
CA ALA A 85 11.05 -21.53 -10.96
C ALA A 85 10.56 -21.81 -12.39
N SER A 86 9.58 -21.03 -12.88
CA SER A 86 9.09 -21.09 -14.26
C SER A 86 9.95 -20.30 -15.27
N GLY A 87 10.95 -19.53 -14.83
CA GLY A 87 11.84 -18.76 -15.70
C GLY A 87 11.18 -17.62 -16.48
N LYS A 88 9.99 -17.16 -16.06
CA LYS A 88 9.23 -16.11 -16.76
C LYS A 88 9.47 -14.73 -16.16
N ASN A 89 9.49 -13.70 -17.01
CA ASN A 89 9.47 -12.30 -16.58
C ASN A 89 8.08 -11.92 -16.05
N LEU A 90 8.04 -10.96 -15.13
CA LEU A 90 6.81 -10.54 -14.46
C LEU A 90 6.45 -9.12 -14.87
N THR A 91 5.23 -8.95 -15.36
CA THR A 91 4.63 -7.63 -15.56
C THR A 91 3.94 -7.20 -14.28
N ILE A 92 4.41 -6.13 -13.66
CA ILE A 92 3.76 -5.52 -12.49
C ILE A 92 3.17 -4.18 -12.91
N ASN A 93 1.87 -4.03 -12.70
CA ASN A 93 1.16 -2.77 -12.89
C ASN A 93 0.51 -2.38 -11.55
N GLY A 94 1.06 -1.36 -10.91
CA GLY A 94 0.51 -0.78 -9.69
C GLY A 94 -0.04 0.61 -9.97
N THR A 95 -1.36 0.77 -9.89
CA THR A 95 -2.02 2.08 -9.99
C THR A 95 -2.57 2.43 -8.61
N LEU A 96 -2.08 3.52 -8.02
CA LEU A 96 -2.65 4.08 -6.80
C LEU A 96 -3.66 5.16 -7.22
N GLU A 97 -4.91 5.00 -6.81
CA GLU A 97 -5.96 5.99 -7.00
C GLU A 97 -6.19 6.71 -5.68
N ILE A 98 -5.85 8.00 -5.64
CA ILE A 98 -6.08 8.85 -4.48
C ILE A 98 -7.32 9.69 -4.76
N SER A 99 -8.31 9.55 -3.90
CA SER A 99 -9.53 10.35 -3.89
C SER A 99 -9.65 11.06 -2.54
N ALA A 100 -10.01 12.34 -2.56
CA ALA A 100 -10.33 13.08 -1.35
C ALA A 100 -11.75 12.68 -0.92
N VAL A 101 -11.87 11.98 0.21
CA VAL A 101 -13.16 11.64 0.82
C VAL A 101 -13.48 12.71 1.86
N LYS A 102 -14.70 13.24 1.83
CA LYS A 102 -15.18 14.37 2.64
C LYS A 102 -15.72 13.92 4.00
#